data_AF-A0A4Y3R0X5-F1
#
_entry.id   AF-A0A4Y3R0X5-F1
#
_cell.length_a   1.000
_cell.length_b   1.000
_cell.length_c   1.000
_cell.angle_alpha   90.00
_cell.angle_beta   90.00
_cell.angle_gamma   90.00
#
_symmetry.space_group_name_H-M   'P 1'
#
loop_
_entity.id
_entity.type
_entity.pdbx_description
1 polymer ?
#
loop_
_entity_poly.entity_id
_entity_poly.type
_entity_poly.pdbx_seq_one_letter_code
_entity_poly.pdbx_strand_id
1 'polypeptide(L)' 'MSENELRRVKVTYRIDGGDGRLHTEKVLLEPGYSSEDDIPDIIAIRRTGSNEFAPRILVQDITVDN' A
#
# COMPACT_ATOMS: atom_id res chain seq x y z
N MET A 1 4.51 -1.41 -27.45
CA MET A 1 3.64 -1.41 -26.25
C MET A 1 4.44 -0.72 -25.17
N SER A 2 3.96 0.39 -24.60
CA SER A 2 4.72 1.18 -23.64
C SER A 2 4.48 0.62 -22.23
N GLU A 3 5.44 -0.11 -21.67
CA GLU A 3 5.37 -0.74 -20.33
C GLU A 3 5.56 0.25 -19.16
N ASN A 4 5.09 1.49 -19.29
CA ASN A 4 5.53 2.60 -18.43
C ASN A 4 4.39 3.42 -17.83
N GLU A 5 3.27 2.78 -17.47
CA GLU A 5 2.09 3.49 -16.94
C GLU A 5 2.03 3.42 -15.40
N LEU A 6 1.93 4.60 -14.76
CA LEU A 6 1.70 4.74 -13.33
C LEU A 6 0.38 4.05 -12.97
N ARG A 7 0.44 3.00 -12.14
CA ARG A 7 -0.77 2.26 -11.74
C ARG A 7 -1.27 2.78 -10.39
N ARG A 8 -2.47 3.35 -10.38
CA ARG A 8 -3.17 3.65 -9.13
C ARG A 8 -3.94 2.42 -8.68
N VAL A 9 -3.68 2.01 -7.46
CA VAL A 9 -4.40 0.91 -6.83
C VAL A 9 -5.09 1.41 -5.57
N LYS A 10 -6.28 0.91 -5.36
CA LYS A 10 -7.03 1.05 -4.12
C LYS A 10 -6.74 -0.18 -3.26
N VAL A 11 -6.22 0.06 -2.07
CA VAL A 11 -5.79 -1.00 -1.16
C VAL A 11 -6.67 -0.95 0.07
N THR A 12 -7.24 -2.10 0.43
CA THR A 12 -7.92 -2.29 1.71
C THR A 12 -7.02 -3.13 2.62
N TYR A 13 -6.74 -2.65 3.82
CA TYR A 13 -5.84 -3.30 4.77
C TYR A 13 -6.32 -3.11 6.21
N ARG A 14 -5.73 -3.87 7.13
CA ARG A 14 -5.81 -3.65 8.57
C ARG A 14 -4.41 -3.56 9.16
N ILE A 15 -4.31 -2.95 10.33
CA ILE A 15 -3.05 -2.84 11.07
C ILE A 15 -2.99 -4.00 12.08
N ASP A 16 -1.94 -4.83 12.00
CA ASP A 16 -1.71 -5.89 12.97
C ASP A 16 -1.37 -5.28 14.34
N GLY A 17 -2.07 -5.72 15.39
CA GLY A 17 -1.99 -5.08 16.72
C GLY A 17 -2.62 -3.68 16.81
N GLY A 18 -3.31 -3.22 15.75
CA GLY A 18 -4.09 -1.98 15.76
C GLY A 18 -5.51 -2.16 16.30
N ASP A 19 -6.41 -1.24 15.94
CA ASP A 19 -7.82 -1.25 16.35
C ASP A 19 -8.69 -2.28 15.60
N GLY A 20 -8.08 -3.10 14.74
CA GLY A 20 -8.75 -4.16 13.98
C GLY A 20 -9.66 -3.65 12.87
N ARG A 21 -9.75 -2.33 12.64
CA ARG A 21 -10.58 -1.76 11.58
C ARG A 21 -9.90 -1.88 10.22
N LEU A 22 -10.75 -1.98 9.21
CA LEU A 22 -10.33 -1.91 7.82
C LEU A 22 -10.12 -0.45 7.43
N HIS A 23 -9.00 -0.20 6.77
CA HIS A 23 -8.66 1.06 6.14
C HIS A 23 -8.57 0.85 4.64
N THR A 24 -8.99 1.87 3.90
CA THR A 24 -8.92 1.85 2.45
C THR A 24 -8.24 3.13 1.97
N GLU A 25 -7.17 2.99 1.19
CA GLU A 25 -6.43 4.12 0.64
C GLU A 25 -6.00 3.89 -0.80
N LYS A 26 -5.60 4.98 -1.48
CA LYS A 26 -5.05 4.92 -2.83
C LYS A 26 -3.52 4.98 -2.78
N VAL A 27 -2.88 3.98 -3.37
CA VAL A 27 -1.43 3.88 -3.51
C VAL A 27 -1.08 4.07 -4.98
N LEU A 28 -0.06 4.89 -5.23
CA LEU A 28 0.50 5.08 -6.57
C LEU A 28 1.73 4.17 -6.67
N LEU A 29 1.67 3.19 -7.58
CA LEU A 29 2.80 2.33 -7.87
C LEU A 29 3.56 2.92 -9.06
N GLU A 30 4.80 3.33 -8.80
CA GLU A 30 5.70 3.81 -9.84
C GLU A 30 6.30 2.65 -10.63
N PRO A 31 6.27 2.68 -11.97
CA PRO A 31 6.79 1.61 -12.80
C PRO A 31 8.28 1.40 -12.52
N GLY A 32 8.68 0.16 -12.25
CA GLY A 32 10.06 -0.23 -11.94
C GLY A 32 10.55 0.06 -10.52
N TYR A 33 9.75 0.75 -9.70
CA TYR A 33 10.10 1.12 -8.32
C TYR A 33 9.21 0.48 -7.26
N SER A 34 7.99 0.02 -7.62
CA SER A 34 7.09 -0.60 -6.65
C SER A 34 6.23 -1.69 -7.25
N SER A 35 6.22 -2.84 -6.58
CA SER A 35 5.35 -3.98 -6.83
C SER A 35 4.18 -3.99 -5.85
N GLU A 36 3.18 -4.85 -6.09
CA GLU A 36 2.06 -5.02 -5.16
C GLU A 36 2.52 -5.56 -3.79
N ASP A 37 3.66 -6.25 -3.74
CA ASP A 37 4.29 -6.73 -2.50
C ASP A 37 4.91 -5.60 -1.65
N ASP A 38 5.25 -4.45 -2.25
CA ASP A 38 5.81 -3.29 -1.56
C ASP A 38 4.73 -2.38 -0.93
N ILE A 39 3.46 -2.58 -1.33
CA ILE A 39 2.31 -1.80 -0.82
C ILE A 39 2.25 -1.74 0.71
N PRO A 40 2.41 -2.85 1.46
CA PRO A 40 2.37 -2.82 2.91
C PRO A 40 3.39 -1.85 3.50
N ASP A 41 4.62 -1.85 2.99
CA ASP A 41 5.71 -1.00 3.49
C ASP A 41 5.49 0.46 3.11
N ILE A 42 5.03 0.74 1.89
CA ILE A 42 4.66 2.09 1.46
C ILE A 42 3.60 2.69 2.38
N ILE A 43 2.55 1.91 2.69
CA ILE A 43 1.47 2.33 3.59
C ILE A 43 1.99 2.52 5.01
N ALA A 44 2.81 1.59 5.50
CA ALA A 44 3.34 1.64 6.86
C ALA A 44 4.21 2.89 7.07
N ILE A 45 5.17 3.13 6.17
CA ILE A 45 6.08 4.29 6.20
C ILE A 45 5.29 5.59 6.07
N ARG A 46 4.30 5.65 5.16
CA ARG A 46 3.47 6.86 4.98
C ARG A 46 2.70 7.22 6.26
N ARG A 47 2.22 6.22 7.02
CA ARG A 47 1.48 6.47 8.26
C ARG A 47 2.35 6.93 9.42
N THR A 48 3.54 6.36 9.57
CA THR A 48 4.42 6.67 10.70
C THR A 48 5.44 7.75 10.41
N GLY A 49 5.68 8.05 9.14
CA GLY A 49 6.79 8.90 8.69
C GLY A 49 8.17 8.28 8.92
N SER A 50 8.26 7.03 9.37
CA SER A 50 9.53 6.36 9.67
C SER A 50 9.44 4.84 9.49
N ASN A 51 10.49 4.27 8.90
CA ASN A 51 10.61 2.83 8.68
C ASN A 51 10.88 2.06 10.00
N GLU A 52 11.50 2.69 10.99
CA GLU A 52 11.87 2.03 12.25
C GLU A 52 10.66 1.65 13.13
N PHE A 53 9.54 2.34 12.93
CA PHE A 53 8.30 2.14 13.70
C PHE A 53 7.11 1.78 12.81
N ALA A 54 7.37 1.39 11.55
CA ALA A 54 6.35 1.03 10.59
C ALA A 54 5.48 -0.13 11.15
N PRO A 55 4.16 0.08 11.31
CA PRO A 55 3.28 -0.98 11.79
C PRO A 55 3.16 -2.06 10.72
N ARG A 56 2.94 -3.30 11.15
CA ARG A 56 2.70 -4.39 10.21
C ARG A 56 1.33 -4.21 9.55
N ILE A 57 1.36 -4.00 8.23
CA ILE A 57 0.16 -3.85 7.40
C ILE A 57 -0.27 -5.21 6.88
N LEU A 58 -1.53 -5.58 7.11
CA LEU A 58 -2.14 -6.79 6.60
C LEU A 58 -3.12 -6.42 5.50
N VAL A 59 -2.67 -6.49 4.25
CA VAL A 59 -3.50 -6.24 3.07
C VAL A 59 -4.60 -7.29 3.00
N GLN A 60 -5.82 -6.85 2.69
CA GLN A 60 -7.01 -7.68 2.54
C GLN A 60 -7.46 -7.75 1.09
N ASP A 61 -7.38 -6.63 0.36
CA ASP A 61 -7.77 -6.53 -1.03
C ASP A 61 -6.96 -5.44 -1.75
N ILE A 62 -6.66 -5.67 -3.02
CA ILE A 62 -6.04 -4.68 -3.93
C ILE A 62 -6.88 -4.65 -5.20
N THR A 63 -7.40 -3.47 -5.54
CA THR A 63 -8.19 -3.24 -6.75
C THR A 63 -7.54 -2.12 -7.58
N VAL A 64 -7.47 -2.27 -8.90
CA VAL A 64 -6.97 -1.22 -9.79
C VAL A 64 -8.01 -0.12 -9.93
N ASP A 65 -7.61 1.12 -9.67
CA ASP A 65 -8.44 2.32 -9.88
C ASP A 65 -8.16 2.79 -11.31
N ASN A 66 -8.94 2.27 -12.27
CA ASN A 66 -8.93 2.70 -13.69
C ASN A 66 -9.47 4.13 -13.85
#